data_AF-Q46BI7-F1
#
_entry.id   AF-Q46BI7-F1
#
_cell.length_a   1.000
_cell.length_b   1.000
_cell.length_c   1.000
_cell.angle_alpha   90.00
_cell.angle_beta   90.00
_cell.angle_gamma   90.00
#
_symmetry.space_group_name_H-M   'P 1'
#
loop_
_entity.id
_entity.type
_entity.pdbx_description
1 polymer ?
#
loop_
_entity_poly.entity_id
_entity_poly.type
_entity_poly.pdbx_seq_one_letter_code
_entity_poly.pdbx_strand_id
1 'polypeptide(L)'
;MKSKVISMIPISTFSFSSSSIEISNKARRGCNILKAFGIAALTVLTLVSVAGASSFAYIANLESNSVSVIDTATDTVTATVNVGIEPSGAAVSPDGTRVYVTNCMSNSVSVIDAAKNKVIDTVYVGSYP
;
A
#
# COMPACT_ATOMS: atom_id res chain seq x y z
N MET A 1 35.19 -5.67 -47.27
CA MET A 1 34.34 -5.04 -46.22
C MET A 1 34.80 -5.60 -44.88
N LYS A 2 35.45 -4.77 -44.05
CA LYS A 2 36.19 -5.22 -42.86
C LYS A 2 35.24 -5.25 -41.65
N SER A 3 35.07 -6.43 -41.04
CA SER A 3 34.27 -6.66 -39.84
C SER A 3 34.95 -6.01 -38.61
N LYS A 4 34.17 -5.19 -37.88
CA LYS A 4 34.60 -4.51 -36.66
C LYS A 4 34.25 -5.40 -35.46
N VAL A 5 35.22 -6.18 -35.00
CA VAL A 5 35.11 -7.01 -33.80
C VAL A 5 35.13 -6.10 -32.57
N ILE A 6 34.05 -6.11 -31.78
CA ILE A 6 33.95 -5.34 -30.54
C ILE A 6 34.66 -6.15 -29.44
N SER A 7 35.71 -5.57 -28.87
CA SER A 7 36.55 -6.18 -27.84
C SER A 7 35.77 -6.43 -26.55
N MET A 8 35.48 -7.70 -26.27
CA MET A 8 34.87 -8.17 -25.02
C MET A 8 35.93 -8.11 -23.91
N ILE A 9 35.77 -7.20 -22.96
CA ILE A 9 36.68 -7.05 -21.82
C ILE A 9 36.44 -8.24 -20.88
N PRO A 10 37.46 -9.07 -20.58
CA PRO A 10 37.31 -10.11 -19.58
C PRO A 10 37.19 -9.47 -18.19
N ILE A 11 36.18 -9.88 -17.42
CA ILE A 11 36.02 -9.48 -16.02
C ILE A 11 37.18 -10.12 -15.25
N SER A 12 38.23 -9.34 -15.04
CA SER A 12 39.37 -9.73 -14.22
C SER A 12 38.89 -10.05 -12.81
N THR A 13 39.08 -11.29 -12.41
CA THR A 13 38.92 -11.79 -11.05
C THR A 13 39.81 -10.97 -10.12
N PHE A 14 39.19 -10.20 -9.23
CA PHE A 14 39.89 -9.57 -8.11
C PHE A 14 40.44 -10.67 -7.20
N SER A 15 41.75 -10.97 -7.30
CA SER A 15 42.46 -11.75 -6.30
C SER A 15 42.78 -10.84 -5.12
N PHE A 16 42.19 -11.12 -3.96
CA PHE A 16 42.69 -10.59 -2.71
C PHE A 16 43.88 -11.43 -2.27
N SER A 17 45.02 -10.78 -2.08
CA SER A 17 46.20 -11.37 -1.44
C SER A 17 45.77 -11.94 -0.09
N SER A 18 45.86 -13.26 0.05
CA SER A 18 45.75 -13.94 1.34
C SER A 18 46.96 -13.54 2.18
N SER A 19 46.85 -12.43 2.92
CA SER A 19 47.66 -12.27 4.12
C SER A 19 47.24 -13.40 5.07
N SER A 20 48.13 -14.36 5.23
CA SER A 20 47.97 -15.54 6.08
C SER A 20 47.71 -15.10 7.52
N ILE A 21 46.43 -14.97 7.89
CA ILE A 21 46.04 -14.79 9.28
C ILE A 21 46.23 -16.15 9.92
N GLU A 22 47.29 -16.31 10.72
CA GLU A 22 47.41 -17.42 11.65
C GLU A 22 46.24 -17.36 12.64
N ILE A 23 45.18 -18.12 12.34
CA ILE A 23 44.04 -18.27 13.24
C ILE A 23 44.47 -19.28 14.32
N SER A 24 44.91 -18.75 15.47
CA SER A 24 45.06 -19.53 16.69
C SER A 24 43.78 -20.31 16.99
N ASN A 25 43.89 -21.61 17.27
CA ASN A 25 42.79 -22.57 17.47
C ASN A 25 41.77 -22.17 18.56
N LYS A 26 42.06 -21.12 19.35
CA LYS A 26 41.13 -20.54 20.33
C LYS A 26 39.95 -19.80 19.68
N ALA A 27 40.12 -19.25 18.47
CA ALA A 27 39.07 -18.50 17.75
C ALA A 27 38.07 -19.38 16.98
N ARG A 28 38.39 -20.66 16.75
CA ARG A 28 37.50 -21.59 16.01
C ARG A 28 36.22 -21.95 16.77
N ARG A 29 36.24 -21.93 18.11
CA ARG A 29 35.06 -22.25 18.93
C ARG A 29 33.96 -21.17 18.89
N GLY A 30 34.29 -19.92 18.53
CA GLY A 30 33.33 -18.83 18.45
C GLY A 30 32.61 -18.68 17.10
N CYS A 31 33.12 -19.31 16.03
CA CYS A 31 32.63 -19.08 14.66
C CYS A 31 31.31 -19.82 14.33
N ASN A 32 31.00 -20.91 15.03
CA ASN A 32 29.74 -21.64 14.81
C ASN A 32 28.52 -20.86 15.34
N ILE A 33 28.73 -20.07 16.38
CA ILE A 33 27.68 -19.25 17.01
C ILE A 33 27.34 -18.08 16.08
N LEU A 34 28.34 -17.42 15.49
CA LEU A 34 28.13 -16.32 14.54
C LEU A 34 27.43 -16.75 13.24
N LYS A 35 27.66 -17.97 12.76
CA LYS A 35 26.94 -18.53 11.59
C LYS A 35 25.47 -18.82 11.89
N ALA A 36 25.16 -19.31 13.09
CA ALA A 36 23.78 -19.58 13.50
C ALA A 36 22.98 -18.28 13.72
N PHE A 37 23.60 -17.26 14.33
CA PHE A 37 22.94 -15.96 14.54
C PHE A 37 22.80 -15.12 13.27
N GLY A 38 23.77 -15.19 12.35
CA GLY A 38 23.70 -14.48 11.07
C GLY A 38 22.56 -14.94 10.15
N ILE A 39 22.22 -16.24 10.19
CA ILE A 39 21.10 -16.79 9.41
C ILE A 39 19.77 -16.50 10.08
N ALA A 40 19.67 -16.61 11.41
CA ALA A 40 18.46 -16.29 12.15
C ALA A 40 18.06 -14.80 12.00
N ALA A 41 19.04 -13.90 12.06
CA ALA A 41 18.81 -12.46 11.84
C ALA A 41 18.35 -12.15 10.41
N LEU A 42 18.82 -12.91 9.41
CA LEU A 42 18.45 -12.74 8.01
C LEU A 42 17.04 -13.28 7.71
N THR A 43 16.60 -14.34 8.39
CA THR A 43 15.22 -14.85 8.28
C THR A 43 14.19 -13.98 9.00
N VAL A 44 14.59 -13.22 10.01
CA VAL A 44 13.70 -12.25 10.69
C VAL A 44 13.50 -10.98 9.84
N LEU A 45 14.44 -10.67 8.94
CA LEU A 45 14.40 -9.49 8.08
C LEU A 45 13.54 -9.65 6.81
N THR A 46 12.85 -10.78 6.62
CA THR A 46 11.97 -11.00 5.45
C THR A 46 10.48 -10.86 5.74
N LEU A 47 10.08 -10.57 6.98
CA LEU A 47 8.69 -10.16 7.27
C LEU A 47 8.52 -8.67 6.98
N VAL A 48 8.74 -8.28 5.72
CA VAL A 48 8.09 -7.08 5.20
C VAL A 48 6.62 -7.46 5.08
N SER A 49 5.84 -7.10 6.11
CA SER A 49 4.39 -7.08 6.00
C SER A 49 4.02 -6.12 4.89
N VAL A 50 3.66 -6.63 3.71
CA VAL A 50 2.70 -5.91 2.88
C VAL A 50 1.38 -6.08 3.61
N ALA A 51 1.21 -5.31 4.69
CA ALA A 51 -0.12 -4.96 5.15
C ALA A 51 -0.73 -4.19 3.99
N GLY A 52 -1.48 -4.89 3.12
CA GLY A 52 -2.37 -4.21 2.21
C GLY A 52 -3.20 -3.26 3.06
N ALA A 53 -3.18 -1.97 2.74
CA ALA A 53 -4.02 -1.00 3.43
C ALA A 53 -5.44 -1.56 3.48
N SER A 54 -6.09 -1.49 4.64
CA SER A 54 -7.50 -1.84 4.77
C SER A 54 -8.27 -0.93 3.80
N SER A 55 -8.80 -1.52 2.73
CA SER A 55 -9.69 -0.79 1.83
C SER A 55 -11.01 -0.59 2.53
N PHE A 56 -11.57 0.61 2.38
CA PHE A 56 -12.94 0.88 2.78
C PHE A 56 -13.85 0.80 1.56
N ALA A 57 -15.00 0.15 1.70
CA ALA A 57 -16.10 0.23 0.75
C ALA A 57 -17.09 1.31 1.20
N TYR A 58 -17.63 2.06 0.24
CA TYR A 58 -18.61 3.13 0.48
C TYR A 58 -19.92 2.75 -0.21
N ILE A 59 -20.95 2.46 0.60
CA ILE A 59 -22.24 1.99 0.10
C ILE A 59 -23.29 3.07 0.30
N ALA A 60 -23.90 3.51 -0.81
CA ALA A 60 -25.01 4.46 -0.78
C ALA A 60 -26.28 3.80 -0.25
N ASN A 61 -26.82 4.33 0.84
CA ASN A 61 -28.08 3.90 1.42
C ASN A 61 -29.18 4.87 0.95
N LEU A 62 -29.77 4.58 -0.20
CA LEU A 62 -30.68 5.46 -0.93
C LEU A 62 -31.78 6.04 -0.03
N GLU A 63 -32.57 5.21 0.64
CA GLU A 63 -33.70 5.68 1.46
C GLU A 63 -33.27 6.35 2.77
N SER A 64 -32.06 6.04 3.25
CA SER A 64 -31.53 6.56 4.51
C SER A 64 -30.75 7.87 4.35
N ASN A 65 -30.60 8.39 3.12
CA ASN A 65 -29.83 9.60 2.82
C ASN A 65 -28.42 9.59 3.43
N SER A 66 -27.77 8.42 3.41
CA SER A 66 -26.47 8.21 4.04
C SER A 66 -25.58 7.27 3.24
N VAL A 67 -24.31 7.20 3.62
CA VAL A 67 -23.33 6.24 3.12
C VAL A 67 -22.77 5.42 4.27
N SER A 68 -22.78 4.11 4.13
CA SER A 68 -22.09 3.19 5.03
C SER A 68 -20.63 3.05 4.60
N VAL A 69 -19.71 3.21 5.55
CA VAL A 69 -18.27 2.94 5.36
C VAL A 69 -17.99 1.57 5.96
N ILE A 70 -17.54 0.63 5.14
CA ILE A 70 -17.31 -0.76 5.52
C ILE A 70 -15.82 -1.04 5.44
N ASP A 71 -15.24 -1.54 6.53
CA ASP A 71 -13.90 -2.13 6.49
C ASP A 71 -13.99 -3.49 5.80
N THR A 72 -13.35 -3.62 4.63
CA THR A 72 -13.43 -4.85 3.83
C THR A 72 -12.52 -5.97 4.35
N ALA A 73 -11.68 -5.71 5.35
CA ALA A 73 -10.89 -6.75 6.00
C ALA A 73 -11.69 -7.49 7.07
N THR A 74 -12.64 -6.79 7.71
CA THR A 74 -13.46 -7.33 8.81
C THR A 74 -14.93 -7.47 8.44
N ASP A 75 -15.35 -6.97 7.27
CA ASP A 75 -16.75 -6.89 6.82
C ASP A 75 -17.67 -6.18 7.82
N THR A 76 -17.15 -5.15 8.49
CA THR A 76 -17.88 -4.38 9.51
C THR A 76 -18.08 -2.93 9.10
N VAL A 77 -19.23 -2.37 9.45
CA VAL A 77 -19.49 -0.94 9.29
C VAL A 77 -18.69 -0.17 10.33
N THR A 78 -17.84 0.75 9.87
CA THR A 78 -16.99 1.60 10.72
C THR A 78 -17.54 3.01 10.89
N ALA A 79 -18.35 3.49 9.93
CA ALA A 79 -19.03 4.77 10.00
C ALA A 79 -20.29 4.80 9.12
N THR A 80 -21.21 5.70 9.48
CA THR A 80 -22.33 6.11 8.63
C THR A 80 -22.25 7.61 8.43
N VAL A 81 -22.23 8.06 7.19
CA VAL A 81 -22.06 9.47 6.81
C VAL A 81 -23.35 9.98 6.18
N ASN A 82 -23.98 10.99 6.77
CA ASN A 82 -25.15 11.64 6.16
C ASN A 82 -24.73 12.44 4.93
N VAL A 83 -25.47 12.30 3.85
CA VAL A 83 -25.24 12.97 2.56
C VAL A 83 -26.54 13.65 2.08
N GLY A 84 -26.64 13.96 0.78
CA GLY A 84 -27.87 14.47 0.19
C GLY A 84 -28.97 13.41 0.07
N ILE A 85 -30.06 13.80 -0.58
CA ILE A 85 -31.27 13.00 -0.72
C ILE A 85 -31.11 11.97 -1.84
N GLU A 86 -31.50 10.72 -1.54
CA GLU A 86 -31.46 9.57 -2.45
C GLU A 86 -30.09 9.39 -3.12
N PRO A 87 -29.04 9.05 -2.34
CA PRO A 87 -27.75 8.75 -2.92
C PRO A 87 -27.81 7.47 -3.77
N SER A 88 -27.22 7.49 -4.96
CA SER A 88 -27.31 6.39 -5.95
C SER A 88 -25.98 5.69 -6.21
N GLY A 89 -24.86 6.41 -6.08
CA GLY A 89 -23.53 5.89 -6.38
C GLY A 89 -22.44 6.62 -5.62
N ALA A 90 -21.29 5.95 -5.45
CA ALA A 90 -20.11 6.49 -4.82
C ALA A 90 -18.85 6.17 -5.64
N ALA A 91 -17.93 7.12 -5.74
CA ALA A 91 -16.63 6.96 -6.37
C ALA A 91 -15.52 7.50 -5.47
N VAL A 92 -14.45 6.72 -5.30
CA VAL A 92 -13.28 7.12 -4.51
C VAL A 92 -12.24 7.75 -5.44
N SER A 93 -11.60 8.84 -5.00
CA SER A 93 -10.50 9.45 -5.75
C SER A 93 -9.30 8.51 -5.84
N PRO A 94 -8.45 8.61 -6.89
CA PRO A 94 -7.30 7.72 -7.05
C PRO A 94 -6.29 7.76 -5.88
N ASP A 95 -6.20 8.89 -5.19
CA ASP A 95 -5.37 9.08 -4.01
C ASP A 95 -6.04 8.58 -2.71
N GLY A 96 -7.30 8.11 -2.78
CA GLY A 96 -8.06 7.61 -1.65
C GLY A 96 -8.51 8.67 -0.65
N THR A 97 -8.30 9.97 -0.91
CA THR A 97 -8.56 11.03 0.07
C THR A 97 -10.00 11.54 0.06
N ARG A 98 -10.72 11.33 -1.05
CA ARG A 98 -12.08 11.83 -1.24
C ARG A 98 -13.01 10.74 -1.75
N VAL A 99 -14.27 10.82 -1.34
CA VAL A 99 -15.37 10.04 -1.90
C VAL A 99 -16.43 11.00 -2.43
N TYR A 100 -16.82 10.80 -3.68
CA TYR A 100 -17.86 11.55 -4.36
C TYR A 100 -19.12 10.71 -4.36
N VAL A 101 -20.20 11.26 -3.82
CA VAL A 101 -21.48 10.56 -3.67
C VAL A 101 -22.54 11.32 -4.44
N THR A 102 -23.11 10.70 -5.44
CA THR A 102 -24.17 11.28 -6.26
C THR A 102 -25.49 11.25 -5.50
N ASN A 103 -26.16 12.39 -5.38
CA ASN A 103 -27.45 12.51 -4.68
C ASN A 103 -28.54 12.90 -5.71
N CYS A 104 -29.31 11.92 -6.20
CA CYS A 104 -30.19 12.10 -7.37
C CYS A 104 -31.27 13.16 -7.11
N MET A 105 -31.97 13.09 -5.98
CA MET A 105 -33.05 14.03 -5.67
C MET A 105 -32.57 15.40 -5.20
N SER A 106 -31.30 15.51 -4.77
CA SER A 106 -30.70 16.79 -4.39
C SER A 106 -30.02 17.51 -5.55
N ASN A 107 -29.96 16.90 -6.75
CA ASN A 107 -29.31 17.50 -7.92
C ASN A 107 -27.85 17.89 -7.66
N SER A 108 -27.16 17.11 -6.81
CA SER A 108 -25.85 17.43 -6.26
C SER A 108 -24.97 16.20 -6.04
N VAL A 109 -23.67 16.44 -5.84
CA VAL A 109 -22.67 15.45 -5.42
C VAL A 109 -22.10 15.88 -4.07
N SER A 110 -22.15 14.99 -3.07
CA SER A 110 -21.47 15.20 -1.79
C SER A 110 -20.01 14.78 -1.90
N VAL A 111 -19.09 15.56 -1.35
CA VAL A 111 -17.67 15.23 -1.25
C VAL A 111 -17.35 14.90 0.20
N ILE A 112 -16.92 13.66 0.45
CA ILE A 112 -16.56 13.15 1.77
C ILE A 112 -15.03 13.09 1.88
N ASP A 113 -14.47 13.59 2.98
CA ASP A 113 -13.09 13.31 3.39
C ASP A 113 -13.01 11.88 3.91
N ALA A 114 -12.28 11.02 3.20
CA ALA A 114 -12.23 9.58 3.47
C ALA A 114 -11.51 9.24 4.79
N ALA A 115 -10.60 10.09 5.27
CA ALA A 115 -9.89 9.86 6.52
C ALA A 115 -10.75 10.23 7.74
N LYS A 116 -11.62 11.24 7.59
CA LYS A 116 -12.48 11.74 8.67
C LYS A 116 -13.92 11.21 8.59
N ASN A 117 -14.28 10.55 7.49
CA ASN A 117 -15.65 10.13 7.17
C ASN A 117 -16.66 11.27 7.34
N LYS A 118 -16.33 12.44 6.77
CA LYS A 118 -17.13 13.67 6.93
C LYS A 118 -17.34 14.35 5.59
N VAL A 119 -18.57 14.79 5.31
CA VAL A 119 -18.85 15.69 4.19
C VAL A 119 -18.08 17.01 4.38
N ILE A 120 -17.26 17.34 3.38
CA ILE A 120 -16.44 18.55 3.33
C ILE A 120 -16.93 19.53 2.28
N ASP A 121 -17.70 19.09 1.29
CA ASP A 121 -18.24 19.94 0.24
C ASP A 121 -19.50 19.31 -0.40
N THR A 122 -20.29 20.14 -1.07
CA THR A 122 -21.44 19.73 -1.88
C THR A 122 -21.45 20.52 -3.18
N VAL A 123 -21.42 19.81 -4.30
CA VAL A 123 -21.34 20.40 -5.65
C VAL A 123 -22.67 20.19 -6.37
N TYR A 124 -23.31 21.26 -6.83
CA TYR A 124 -24.49 21.15 -7.68
C TYR A 124 -24.10 20.77 -9.11
N VAL A 125 -24.72 19.72 -9.66
CA VAL A 125 -24.33 19.13 -10.95
C VAL A 125 -25.47 19.03 -11.96
N GLY A 126 -26.69 19.46 -11.60
CA GLY A 126 -27.87 19.42 -12.46
C GLY A 126 -28.87 18.34 -12.03
N SER A 127 -29.89 18.11 -12.84
CA SER A 127 -31.03 17.27 -12.47
C SER A 127 -30.73 15.78 -12.57
N TYR A 128 -31.04 15.01 -11.51
CA TYR A 128 -30.86 13.55 -11.46
C TYR A 128 -29.49 13.08 -11.96
N PRO A 129 -28.39 13.52 -11.31
CA PRO A 129 -27.05 13.05 -11.65
C PRO A 129 -26.84 11.57 -11.32
#